data_AF-A0A6P0R6U3-F1
#
_entry.id   AF-A0A6P0R6U3-F1
#
_cell.length_a   1.000
_cell.length_b   1.000
_cell.length_c   1.000
_cell.angle_alpha   90.00
_cell.angle_beta   90.00
_cell.angle_gamma   90.00
#
_symmetry.space_group_name_H-M   'P 1'
#
loop_
_entity.id
_entity.type
_entity.pdbx_description
1 polymer ?
#
loop_
_entity_poly.entity_id
_entity_poly.type
_entity_poly.pdbx_seq_one_letter_code
_entity_poly.pdbx_strand_id
1 'polypeptide(L)'
;MSKSTVIAPTLLIGFMGAANAATFTITDSNPVTRFISPDGATVTELKPISGLSSSSFNTSSFNNSYGGQFSGYTVNTTDSNDDQIAISTYNAGSLGTAANGLSVIGGQIIATYQNNVLPIGTPNFVQFIDTNRPLGGATPPYLDPVPNDDNLPFYYTEGERPRFELGNNLTFVDFSRRTTDALFGTSPALNSITWEADLFYVQWDGGTEITVEGGINWGWETKSATKGNSTASFINPGPSSAEFSGVGTSTFDWGLGQSSQLSFTPKPFNPKPNEVFAIGTLDFFNGSIASGTGASSVDLLLDLAFDNVTENNRQITAGLSLINRPNTSDPFASADVVSFNSGGFNCFIKPI
;
A
#
# COMPACT_ATOMS: atom_id res chain seq x y z
N MET A 1 -41.02 11.48 -21.41
CA MET A 1 -39.78 11.37 -20.62
C MET A 1 -40.05 10.43 -19.46
N SER A 2 -39.77 9.13 -19.60
CA SER A 2 -39.94 8.17 -18.50
C SER A 2 -38.69 8.21 -17.62
N LYS A 3 -38.88 8.37 -16.31
CA LYS A 3 -37.82 8.19 -15.32
C LYS A 3 -37.60 6.69 -15.15
N SER A 4 -36.41 6.23 -15.49
CA SER A 4 -35.97 4.86 -15.21
C SER A 4 -35.52 4.80 -13.76
N THR A 5 -36.26 4.05 -12.94
CA THR A 5 -35.87 3.71 -11.57
C THR A 5 -34.78 2.64 -11.64
N VAL A 6 -33.56 2.99 -11.29
CA VAL A 6 -32.45 2.04 -11.14
C VAL A 6 -32.62 1.37 -9.78
N ILE A 7 -33.03 0.10 -9.79
CA ILE A 7 -32.96 -0.78 -8.62
C ILE A 7 -31.54 -1.33 -8.60
N ALA A 8 -30.72 -0.91 -7.64
CA ALA A 8 -29.43 -1.53 -7.39
C ALA A 8 -29.65 -2.92 -6.77
N PRO A 9 -29.00 -3.99 -7.27
CA PRO A 9 -29.11 -5.30 -6.65
C PRO A 9 -28.39 -5.32 -5.30
N THR A 10 -29.11 -5.68 -4.25
CA THR A 10 -28.53 -6.08 -2.96
C THR A 10 -27.81 -7.41 -3.15
N LEU A 11 -26.48 -7.41 -3.01
CA LEU A 11 -25.68 -8.62 -3.00
C LEU A 11 -25.80 -9.28 -1.62
N LEU A 12 -26.56 -10.37 -1.53
CA LEU A 12 -26.62 -11.22 -0.35
C LEU A 12 -25.65 -12.39 -0.57
N ILE A 13 -24.50 -12.37 0.09
CA ILE A 13 -23.52 -13.46 0.05
C ILE A 13 -23.90 -14.47 1.14
N GLY A 14 -24.52 -15.59 0.74
CA GLY A 14 -24.77 -16.71 1.64
C GLY A 14 -23.62 -17.72 1.57
N PHE A 15 -22.87 -17.87 2.66
CA PHE A 15 -21.91 -18.97 2.83
C PHE A 15 -22.59 -20.14 3.55
N MET A 16 -22.60 -21.33 2.93
CA MET A 16 -23.00 -22.58 3.59
C MET A 16 -21.76 -23.37 3.99
N GLY A 17 -21.50 -23.43 5.29
CA GLY A 17 -20.49 -24.28 5.91
C GLY A 17 -20.65 -24.23 7.43
N ALA A 18 -20.89 -25.38 8.06
CA ALA A 18 -21.22 -25.49 9.48
C ALA A 18 -20.02 -25.15 10.39
N ALA A 19 -20.01 -23.91 10.85
CA ALA A 19 -19.90 -23.50 12.25
C ALA A 19 -20.84 -22.29 12.36
N ASN A 20 -21.54 -22.09 13.47
CA ASN A 20 -22.30 -20.85 13.68
C ASN A 20 -21.28 -19.73 13.83
N ALA A 21 -20.74 -19.22 12.71
CA ALA A 21 -19.89 -18.05 12.72
C ALA A 21 -20.77 -16.84 12.99
N ALA A 22 -20.36 -16.02 13.95
CA ALA A 22 -20.99 -14.76 14.31
C ALA A 22 -21.57 -14.00 13.10
N THR A 23 -22.89 -13.78 13.11
CA THR A 23 -23.57 -12.99 12.09
C THR A 23 -23.47 -11.51 12.46
N PHE A 24 -22.48 -10.81 11.92
CA PHE A 24 -22.33 -9.37 12.10
C PHE A 24 -23.08 -8.58 11.02
N THR A 25 -23.48 -7.35 11.36
CA THR A 25 -24.12 -6.44 10.39
C THR A 25 -23.17 -5.29 10.02
N ILE A 26 -22.76 -5.21 8.76
CA ILE A 26 -22.14 -4.01 8.21
C ILE A 26 -23.27 -3.07 7.78
N THR A 27 -23.38 -1.93 8.46
CA THR A 27 -24.32 -0.86 8.13
C THR A 27 -23.67 0.29 7.36
N ASP A 28 -22.34 0.23 7.18
CA ASP A 28 -21.62 1.15 6.33
C ASP A 28 -22.11 1.03 4.88
N SER A 29 -22.89 2.01 4.45
CA SER A 29 -23.47 2.05 3.12
C SER A 29 -22.46 2.37 2.01
N ASN A 30 -21.30 2.93 2.34
CA ASN A 30 -20.30 3.38 1.37
C ASN A 30 -18.87 3.32 1.97
N PRO A 31 -18.34 2.14 2.32
CA PRO A 31 -17.00 2.03 2.86
C PRO A 31 -15.98 2.49 1.81
N VAL A 32 -15.04 3.35 2.23
CA VAL A 32 -13.86 3.70 1.43
C VAL A 32 -12.87 2.55 1.55
N THR A 33 -13.03 1.52 0.74
CA THR A 33 -12.18 0.31 0.81
C THR A 33 -10.80 0.49 0.22
N ARG A 34 -10.59 1.55 -0.58
CA ARG A 34 -9.32 1.88 -1.23
C ARG A 34 -9.03 3.37 -1.13
N PHE A 35 -7.81 3.71 -0.72
CA PHE A 35 -7.36 5.08 -0.54
C PHE A 35 -5.98 5.28 -1.17
N ILE A 36 -5.82 6.31 -1.99
CA ILE A 36 -4.52 6.77 -2.50
C ILE A 36 -4.10 7.98 -1.68
N SER A 37 -2.87 7.99 -1.16
CA SER A 37 -2.39 9.11 -0.33
C SER A 37 -2.40 10.44 -1.10
N PRO A 38 -2.53 11.59 -0.42
CA PRO A 38 -2.60 12.89 -1.09
C PRO A 38 -1.37 13.22 -1.96
N ASP A 39 -0.21 12.65 -1.60
CA ASP A 39 1.05 12.74 -2.34
C ASP A 39 1.15 11.74 -3.51
N GLY A 40 0.14 10.89 -3.71
CA GLY A 40 0.09 9.85 -4.72
C GLY A 40 1.08 8.69 -4.51
N ALA A 41 1.78 8.65 -3.38
CA ALA A 41 2.91 7.76 -3.19
C ALA A 41 2.55 6.38 -2.65
N THR A 42 1.37 6.23 -2.05
CA THR A 42 0.90 4.96 -1.48
C THR A 42 -0.55 4.68 -1.83
N VAL A 43 -0.89 3.39 -1.84
CA VAL A 43 -2.26 2.88 -1.93
C VAL A 43 -2.52 2.01 -0.71
N THR A 44 -3.64 2.25 -0.04
CA THR A 44 -4.12 1.48 1.11
C THR A 44 -5.44 0.81 0.76
N GLU A 45 -5.54 -0.48 1.03
CA GLU A 45 -6.73 -1.28 0.78
C GLU A 45 -7.16 -1.95 2.08
N LEU A 46 -8.45 -1.82 2.43
CA LEU A 46 -9.03 -2.51 3.58
C LEU A 46 -9.20 -4.00 3.26
N LYS A 47 -8.98 -4.83 4.26
CA LYS A 47 -9.35 -6.25 4.20
C LYS A 47 -10.83 -6.42 4.46
N PRO A 48 -11.52 -7.38 3.81
CA PRO A 48 -12.90 -7.70 4.16
C PRO A 48 -13.01 -8.04 5.65
N ILE A 49 -14.03 -7.51 6.32
CA ILE A 49 -14.32 -7.89 7.70
C ILE A 49 -14.90 -9.30 7.70
N SER A 50 -14.48 -10.12 8.67
CA SER A 50 -15.03 -11.44 8.92
C SER A 50 -15.35 -11.63 10.40
N GLY A 51 -16.32 -12.49 10.70
CA GLY A 51 -16.72 -12.82 12.08
C GLY A 51 -15.77 -13.84 12.69
N LEU A 52 -15.55 -13.74 14.00
CA LEU A 52 -14.73 -14.63 14.81
C LEU A 52 -15.61 -15.26 15.90
N SER A 53 -15.50 -16.58 16.10
CA SER A 53 -16.08 -17.26 17.27
C SER A 53 -15.19 -17.02 18.49
N SER A 54 -15.76 -17.01 19.71
CA SER A 54 -14.99 -16.99 20.96
C SER A 54 -13.90 -18.04 21.03
N SER A 55 -14.13 -19.21 20.43
CA SER A 55 -13.16 -20.32 20.41
C SER A 55 -11.86 -20.00 19.67
N SER A 56 -11.84 -18.96 18.82
CA SER A 56 -10.65 -18.48 18.12
C SER A 56 -9.78 -17.54 18.96
N PHE A 57 -10.21 -17.17 20.17
CA PHE A 57 -9.47 -16.28 21.05
C PHE A 57 -8.09 -16.84 21.39
N ASN A 58 -7.05 -16.06 21.10
CA ASN A 58 -5.66 -16.50 21.27
C ASN A 58 -5.19 -16.37 22.72
N THR A 59 -5.61 -17.32 23.56
CA THR A 59 -5.24 -17.39 24.99
C THR A 59 -3.72 -17.42 25.23
N SER A 60 -2.96 -18.01 24.31
CA SER A 60 -1.50 -18.07 24.41
C SER A 60 -0.88 -16.69 24.24
N SER A 61 -1.28 -15.94 23.22
CA SER A 61 -0.82 -14.55 23.02
C SER A 61 -1.31 -13.63 24.12
N PHE A 62 -2.55 -13.82 24.60
CA PHE A 62 -3.09 -13.08 25.73
C PHE A 62 -2.21 -13.25 26.98
N ASN A 63 -1.96 -14.50 27.39
CA ASN A 63 -1.20 -14.80 28.59
C ASN A 63 0.26 -14.36 28.49
N ASN A 64 0.87 -14.41 27.31
CA ASN A 64 2.27 -14.05 27.10
C ASN A 64 2.50 -12.56 26.80
N SER A 65 1.43 -11.78 26.60
CA SER A 65 1.54 -10.35 26.34
C SER A 65 2.22 -9.62 27.51
N TYR A 66 2.99 -8.59 27.18
CA TYR A 66 3.74 -7.75 28.13
C TYR A 66 4.61 -8.53 29.12
N GLY A 67 5.27 -9.59 28.64
CA GLY A 67 6.16 -10.40 29.48
C GLY A 67 5.40 -11.27 30.49
N GLY A 68 4.18 -11.68 30.16
CA GLY A 68 3.37 -12.55 31.01
C GLY A 68 2.42 -11.81 31.95
N GLN A 69 2.17 -10.52 31.73
CA GLN A 69 1.38 -9.67 32.65
C GLN A 69 0.00 -10.26 32.96
N PHE A 70 -0.59 -10.97 32.00
CA PHE A 70 -1.96 -11.49 32.11
C PHE A 70 -2.04 -13.01 32.30
N SER A 71 -0.92 -13.69 32.62
CA SER A 71 -0.92 -15.15 32.77
C SER A 71 -1.79 -15.69 33.92
N GLY A 72 -2.22 -14.82 34.84
CA GLY A 72 -3.11 -15.14 35.95
C GLY A 72 -4.60 -15.07 35.62
N TYR A 73 -4.97 -14.69 34.39
CA TYR A 73 -6.37 -14.60 33.98
C TYR A 73 -6.95 -15.96 33.60
N THR A 74 -8.20 -16.18 34.00
CA THR A 74 -9.04 -17.27 33.51
C THR A 74 -9.84 -16.77 32.31
N VAL A 75 -9.70 -17.45 31.17
CA VAL A 75 -10.42 -17.13 29.93
C VAL A 75 -11.47 -18.18 29.66
N ASN A 76 -12.74 -17.77 29.70
CA ASN A 76 -13.88 -18.57 29.27
C ASN A 76 -14.35 -18.12 27.88
N THR A 77 -15.06 -18.99 27.17
CA THR A 77 -15.57 -18.72 25.82
C THR A 77 -17.06 -19.08 25.74
N THR A 78 -17.88 -18.24 25.10
CA THR A 78 -19.31 -18.48 24.90
C THR A 78 -19.83 -17.84 23.62
N ASP A 79 -20.30 -18.59 22.64
CA ASP A 79 -20.88 -18.02 21.40
C ASP A 79 -22.35 -17.54 21.59
N SER A 80 -22.72 -17.11 22.80
CA SER A 80 -24.13 -16.85 23.16
C SER A 80 -24.70 -15.52 22.63
N ASN A 81 -23.86 -14.65 22.07
CA ASN A 81 -24.18 -13.25 21.72
C ASN A 81 -23.55 -12.80 20.39
N ASP A 82 -23.27 -13.78 19.52
CA ASP A 82 -22.58 -13.66 18.24
C ASP A 82 -23.21 -12.66 17.22
N ASP A 83 -24.43 -12.17 17.48
CA ASP A 83 -25.18 -11.25 16.60
C ASP A 83 -25.09 -9.76 17.00
N GLN A 84 -24.20 -9.37 17.91
CA GLN A 84 -24.26 -8.03 18.52
C GLN A 84 -23.34 -6.97 17.88
N ILE A 85 -22.46 -7.32 16.94
CA ILE A 85 -21.53 -6.36 16.34
C ILE A 85 -22.12 -5.68 15.11
N ALA A 86 -22.35 -4.38 15.22
CA ALA A 86 -22.70 -3.51 14.11
C ALA A 86 -21.50 -2.63 13.72
N ILE A 87 -21.05 -2.72 12.47
CA ILE A 87 -20.00 -1.83 11.94
C ILE A 87 -20.68 -0.67 11.21
N SER A 88 -20.49 0.55 11.71
CA SER A 88 -21.07 1.77 11.16
C SER A 88 -20.08 2.59 10.33
N THR A 89 -18.80 2.29 10.42
CA THR A 89 -17.75 2.93 9.61
C THR A 89 -16.62 1.94 9.39
N TYR A 90 -16.17 1.81 8.14
CA TYR A 90 -14.98 1.06 7.78
C TYR A 90 -14.28 1.67 6.57
N ASN A 91 -13.29 2.53 6.83
CA ASN A 91 -12.69 3.42 5.82
C ASN A 91 -11.16 3.37 5.83
N ALA A 92 -10.53 3.16 4.67
CA ALA A 92 -9.13 3.48 4.46
C ALA A 92 -8.93 5.00 4.39
N GLY A 93 -7.82 5.50 4.90
CA GLY A 93 -7.57 6.93 4.89
C GLY A 93 -6.19 7.34 5.37
N SER A 94 -6.08 8.64 5.70
CA SER A 94 -4.88 9.26 6.25
C SER A 94 -5.22 10.17 7.42
N LEU A 95 -4.31 10.24 8.40
CA LEU A 95 -4.36 11.20 9.51
C LEU A 95 -3.41 12.39 9.31
N GLY A 96 -2.87 12.56 8.11
CA GLY A 96 -1.98 13.65 7.74
C GLY A 96 -0.56 13.16 7.44
N THR A 97 0.42 13.99 7.78
CA THR A 97 1.82 13.81 7.36
C THR A 97 2.72 13.74 8.59
N ALA A 98 3.62 12.77 8.62
CA ALA A 98 4.63 12.65 9.66
C ALA A 98 5.73 13.72 9.51
N ALA A 99 6.58 13.87 10.54
CA ALA A 99 7.65 14.87 10.57
C ALA A 99 8.67 14.72 9.41
N ASN A 100 8.78 13.52 8.83
CA ASN A 100 9.63 13.25 7.68
C ASN A 100 8.97 13.57 6.32
N GLY A 101 7.79 14.20 6.32
CA GLY A 101 7.06 14.59 5.11
C GLY A 101 6.28 13.46 4.45
N LEU A 102 6.27 12.26 5.02
CA LEU A 102 5.54 11.11 4.48
C LEU A 102 4.16 10.95 5.11
N SER A 103 3.21 10.45 4.33
CA SER A 103 1.83 10.22 4.77
C SER A 103 1.74 9.22 5.94
N VAL A 104 0.84 9.49 6.88
CA VAL A 104 0.39 8.55 7.92
C VAL A 104 -0.95 7.99 7.46
N ILE A 105 -1.00 6.69 7.21
CA ILE A 105 -2.13 6.02 6.54
C ILE A 105 -2.60 4.83 7.37
N GLY A 106 -3.78 4.31 7.04
CA GLY A 106 -4.31 3.08 7.62
C GLY A 106 -5.82 2.96 7.45
N GLY A 107 -6.48 2.37 8.45
CA GLY A 107 -7.90 2.05 8.42
C GLY A 107 -8.63 2.56 9.68
N GLN A 108 -9.81 3.12 9.46
CA GLN A 108 -10.76 3.51 10.50
C GLN A 108 -11.84 2.45 10.64
N ILE A 109 -12.19 2.12 11.87
CA ILE A 109 -13.37 1.32 12.18
C ILE A 109 -14.18 1.96 13.31
N ILE A 110 -15.50 1.89 13.18
CA ILE A 110 -16.44 2.12 14.28
C ILE A 110 -17.31 0.87 14.40
N ALA A 111 -17.05 0.07 15.43
CA ALA A 111 -17.78 -1.16 15.73
C ALA A 111 -18.57 -0.98 17.02
N THR A 112 -19.87 -1.29 16.99
CA THR A 112 -20.77 -1.09 18.12
C THR A 112 -21.36 -2.43 18.51
N TYR A 113 -21.14 -2.82 19.77
CA TYR A 113 -21.74 -4.00 20.36
C TYR A 113 -23.06 -3.61 21.00
N GLN A 114 -24.14 -4.18 20.45
CA GLN A 114 -25.51 -3.92 20.87
C GLN A 114 -25.86 -4.79 22.06
N ASN A 115 -25.86 -4.18 23.24
CA ASN A 115 -26.17 -4.87 24.47
C ASN A 115 -27.69 -5.06 24.64
N ASN A 116 -28.25 -6.03 23.92
CA ASN A 116 -29.67 -6.37 24.02
C ASN A 116 -30.00 -7.13 25.33
N VAL A 117 -28.97 -7.60 26.05
CA VAL A 117 -29.08 -8.32 27.32
C VAL A 117 -27.91 -7.99 28.24
N LEU A 118 -28.21 -7.32 29.37
CA LEU A 118 -27.78 -7.80 30.69
C LEU A 118 -26.41 -8.47 30.82
N PRO A 119 -25.23 -7.85 30.54
CA PRO A 119 -23.98 -8.56 30.72
C PRO A 119 -23.82 -8.89 32.20
N ILE A 120 -23.42 -10.13 32.46
CA ILE A 120 -23.25 -10.63 33.84
C ILE A 120 -21.99 -9.99 34.46
N GLY A 121 -21.06 -9.54 33.61
CA GLY A 121 -19.88 -8.76 33.99
C GLY A 121 -19.81 -7.38 33.33
N THR A 122 -18.65 -6.75 33.47
CA THR A 122 -18.32 -5.46 32.88
C THR A 122 -17.92 -5.62 31.40
N PRO A 123 -18.62 -4.98 30.46
CA PRO A 123 -18.31 -5.09 29.03
C PRO A 123 -17.00 -4.39 28.66
N ASN A 124 -16.13 -5.06 27.90
CA ASN A 124 -14.85 -4.53 27.42
C ASN A 124 -14.49 -5.09 26.03
N PHE A 125 -13.42 -4.53 25.45
CA PHE A 125 -12.77 -5.08 24.25
C PHE A 125 -11.37 -5.57 24.54
N VAL A 126 -11.02 -6.66 23.88
CA VAL A 126 -9.65 -7.15 23.74
C VAL A 126 -9.32 -7.17 22.26
N GLN A 127 -8.20 -6.55 21.88
CA GLN A 127 -7.73 -6.50 20.50
C GLN A 127 -6.35 -7.14 20.40
N PHE A 128 -6.20 -8.13 19.52
CA PHE A 128 -4.90 -8.66 19.11
C PHE A 128 -4.49 -8.06 17.78
N ILE A 129 -3.26 -7.57 17.67
CA ILE A 129 -2.72 -6.99 16.44
C ILE A 129 -1.68 -7.95 15.85
N ASP A 130 -1.86 -8.31 14.58
CA ASP A 130 -0.85 -8.92 13.73
C ASP A 130 -0.40 -7.94 12.65
N THR A 131 0.90 -7.67 12.56
CA THR A 131 1.43 -6.65 11.65
C THR A 131 2.89 -6.91 11.34
N ASN A 132 3.29 -6.72 10.07
CA ASN A 132 4.70 -6.79 9.70
C ASN A 132 5.52 -5.55 10.14
N ARG A 133 4.86 -4.57 10.79
CA ARG A 133 5.47 -3.33 11.26
C ARG A 133 5.00 -3.00 12.68
N PRO A 134 5.42 -3.75 13.71
CA PRO A 134 5.04 -3.47 15.09
C PRO A 134 5.61 -2.13 15.57
N LEU A 135 4.92 -1.50 16.53
CA LEU A 135 5.38 -0.31 17.23
C LEU A 135 5.89 -0.69 18.63
N GLY A 136 6.72 0.17 19.23
CA GLY A 136 7.16 0.00 20.62
C GLY A 136 7.98 -1.26 20.91
N GLY A 137 8.53 -1.92 19.89
CA GLY A 137 9.29 -3.18 20.05
C GLY A 137 8.43 -4.41 20.29
N ALA A 138 7.10 -4.32 20.10
CA ALA A 138 6.22 -5.47 20.23
C ALA A 138 6.54 -6.57 19.20
N THR A 139 6.23 -7.81 19.59
CA THR A 139 6.28 -8.97 18.69
C THR A 139 4.85 -9.40 18.37
N PRO A 140 4.41 -9.30 17.12
CA PRO A 140 3.11 -9.79 16.70
C PRO A 140 2.96 -11.32 16.85
N PRO A 141 1.74 -11.82 17.10
CA PRO A 141 0.57 -11.03 17.49
C PRO A 141 0.72 -10.49 18.93
N TYR A 142 0.23 -9.28 19.19
CA TYR A 142 0.29 -8.63 20.51
C TYR A 142 -1.03 -7.99 20.91
N LEU A 143 -1.28 -7.83 22.22
CA LEU A 143 -2.46 -7.11 22.73
C LEU A 143 -2.33 -5.60 22.58
N ASP A 144 -3.39 -4.91 22.20
CA ASP A 144 -3.48 -3.45 22.15
C ASP A 144 -4.20 -2.89 23.39
N PRO A 145 -3.78 -1.75 23.99
CA PRO A 145 -2.79 -0.76 23.51
C PRO A 145 -1.32 -1.14 23.77
N VAL A 146 -0.41 -0.98 22.79
CA VAL A 146 1.07 -1.03 23.02
C VAL A 146 1.70 0.38 22.95
N PRO A 147 2.52 0.79 23.95
CA PRO A 147 2.74 0.11 25.23
C PRO A 147 1.46 0.11 26.07
N ASN A 148 1.30 -0.90 26.92
CA ASN A 148 0.19 -0.95 27.86
C ASN A 148 0.26 0.28 28.76
N ASP A 149 -0.84 1.00 28.87
CA ASP A 149 -0.95 2.23 29.65
C ASP A 149 -1.55 2.01 31.04
N ASP A 150 -2.07 0.80 31.32
CA ASP A 150 -2.48 0.37 32.65
C ASP A 150 -2.13 -1.10 32.98
N ASN A 151 -2.83 -1.71 33.96
CA ASN A 151 -2.61 -3.09 34.39
C ASN A 151 -3.67 -4.07 33.87
N LEU A 152 -4.54 -3.64 32.97
CA LEU A 152 -5.66 -4.39 32.45
C LEU A 152 -5.37 -4.82 30.99
N PRO A 153 -6.02 -5.88 30.51
CA PRO A 153 -5.83 -6.39 29.15
C PRO A 153 -6.80 -5.75 28.14
N PHE A 154 -7.42 -4.63 28.49
CA PHE A 154 -8.54 -4.06 27.73
C PHE A 154 -8.09 -2.88 26.89
N TYR A 155 -8.76 -2.69 25.76
CA TYR A 155 -8.50 -1.55 24.87
C TYR A 155 -8.77 -0.19 25.53
N TYR A 156 -9.77 -0.12 26.41
CA TYR A 156 -10.09 1.08 27.18
C TYR A 156 -9.53 0.96 28.59
N THR A 157 -8.81 1.99 29.03
CA THR A 157 -8.49 2.14 30.45
C THR A 157 -9.77 2.40 31.27
N GLU A 158 -9.73 2.18 32.59
CA GLU A 158 -10.88 2.49 33.45
C GLU A 158 -11.32 3.97 33.37
N GLY A 159 -10.37 4.88 33.10
CA GLY A 159 -10.63 6.32 32.96
C GLY A 159 -11.20 6.73 31.60
N GLU A 160 -10.91 5.96 30.55
CA GLU A 160 -11.40 6.19 29.18
C GLU A 160 -12.67 5.42 28.87
N ARG A 161 -13.03 4.46 29.74
CA ARG A 161 -14.27 3.71 29.60
C ARG A 161 -15.44 4.69 29.50
N PRO A 162 -16.22 4.65 28.40
CA PRO A 162 -17.49 5.38 28.35
C PRO A 162 -18.27 4.99 29.61
N ARG A 163 -18.96 5.95 30.25
CA ARG A 163 -19.83 5.61 31.39
C ARG A 163 -20.86 4.58 30.92
N PHE A 164 -20.58 3.33 31.24
CA PHE A 164 -21.37 2.20 30.83
C PHE A 164 -22.57 2.11 31.75
N GLU A 165 -23.72 2.51 31.23
CA GLU A 165 -25.00 2.35 31.91
C GLU A 165 -25.79 1.26 31.19
N LEU A 166 -26.67 0.62 31.96
CA LEU A 166 -27.63 -0.38 31.50
C LEU A 166 -28.36 0.10 30.24
N GLY A 167 -28.24 -0.61 29.11
CA GLY A 167 -28.87 -0.24 27.84
C GLY A 167 -28.06 0.68 26.91
N ASN A 168 -26.82 1.03 27.28
CA ASN A 168 -25.90 1.71 26.37
C ASN A 168 -25.11 0.72 25.50
N ASN A 169 -24.85 1.11 24.25
CA ASN A 169 -24.01 0.35 23.34
C ASN A 169 -22.53 0.56 23.63
N LEU A 170 -21.71 -0.48 23.43
CA LEU A 170 -20.25 -0.37 23.58
C LEU A 170 -19.66 -0.10 22.21
N THR A 171 -19.12 1.09 22.01
CA THR A 171 -18.56 1.49 20.73
C THR A 171 -17.04 1.44 20.80
N PHE A 172 -16.46 0.60 19.97
CA PHE A 172 -15.06 0.60 19.60
C PHE A 172 -14.83 1.64 18.50
N VAL A 173 -13.87 2.53 18.71
CA VAL A 173 -13.42 3.50 17.71
C VAL A 173 -11.91 3.42 17.62
N ASP A 174 -11.42 3.10 16.43
CA ASP A 174 -9.99 3.09 16.16
C ASP A 174 -9.68 3.64 14.76
N PHE A 175 -8.50 4.23 14.65
CA PHE A 175 -7.80 4.47 13.40
C PHE A 175 -6.41 3.85 13.52
N SER A 176 -6.30 2.58 13.10
CA SER A 176 -5.02 1.90 13.08
C SER A 176 -4.16 2.49 11.96
N ARG A 177 -2.90 2.81 12.28
CA ARG A 177 -2.06 3.64 11.39
C ARG A 177 -0.60 3.25 11.38
N ARG A 178 0.06 3.52 10.25
CA ARG A 178 1.53 3.53 10.15
C ARG A 178 2.00 4.70 9.29
N THR A 179 3.23 5.15 9.57
CA THR A 179 3.99 5.95 8.61
C THR A 179 4.33 5.09 7.38
N THR A 180 4.66 5.70 6.25
CA THR A 180 4.93 4.97 4.99
C THR A 180 6.41 4.89 4.62
N ASP A 181 7.30 5.39 5.46
CA ASP A 181 8.76 5.37 5.26
C ASP A 181 9.33 4.00 4.93
N ALA A 182 8.80 2.95 5.54
CA ALA A 182 9.25 1.58 5.28
C ALA A 182 8.92 1.09 3.86
N LEU A 183 8.05 1.76 3.10
CA LEU A 183 7.66 1.37 1.74
C LEU A 183 8.61 1.90 0.66
N PHE A 184 9.54 2.80 1.00
CA PHE A 184 10.37 3.51 0.02
C PHE A 184 11.87 3.33 0.25
N GLY A 185 12.66 3.45 -0.82
CA GLY A 185 14.13 3.46 -0.78
C GLY A 185 14.80 2.09 -0.95
N THR A 186 16.13 2.07 -0.81
CA THR A 186 16.99 0.91 -1.07
C THR A 186 17.55 0.34 0.24
N SER A 187 16.75 -0.41 1.01
CA SER A 187 17.17 -1.63 1.74
C SER A 187 16.56 -1.78 3.15
N PRO A 188 15.87 -2.91 3.39
CA PRO A 188 14.85 -3.43 2.50
C PRO A 188 13.58 -2.60 2.69
N ALA A 189 13.22 -1.83 1.66
CA ALA A 189 11.86 -1.30 1.61
C ALA A 189 10.91 -2.51 1.63
N LEU A 190 9.91 -2.45 2.49
CA LEU A 190 8.85 -3.44 2.55
C LEU A 190 8.06 -3.37 1.25
N ASN A 191 7.65 -4.54 0.75
CA ASN A 191 6.73 -4.63 -0.38
C ASN A 191 5.35 -4.09 0.00
N SER A 192 4.94 -4.31 1.24
CA SER A 192 3.71 -3.79 1.82
C SER A 192 3.85 -3.63 3.33
N ILE A 193 2.99 -2.81 3.92
CA ILE A 193 2.71 -2.79 5.36
C ILE A 193 1.38 -3.53 5.53
N THR A 194 1.36 -4.58 6.32
CA THR A 194 0.15 -5.29 6.70
C THR A 194 -0.20 -4.96 8.14
N TRP A 195 -1.49 -4.75 8.39
CA TRP A 195 -2.02 -4.58 9.73
C TRP A 195 -3.36 -5.28 9.80
N GLU A 196 -3.49 -6.21 10.73
CA GLU A 196 -4.68 -7.00 10.98
C GLU A 196 -4.94 -7.00 12.47
N ALA A 197 -6.21 -7.06 12.83
CA ALA A 197 -6.61 -7.20 14.21
C ALA A 197 -7.82 -8.09 14.39
N ASP A 198 -7.74 -8.90 15.44
CA ASP A 198 -8.87 -9.64 15.97
C ASP A 198 -9.42 -8.86 17.16
N LEU A 199 -10.63 -8.34 17.01
CA LEU A 199 -11.34 -7.57 18.03
C LEU A 199 -12.43 -8.45 18.64
N PHE A 200 -12.29 -8.75 19.92
CA PHE A 200 -13.27 -9.53 20.69
C PHE A 200 -13.97 -8.66 21.73
N TYR A 201 -15.26 -8.90 21.90
CA TYR A 201 -15.96 -8.47 23.09
C TYR A 201 -15.79 -9.48 24.22
N VAL A 202 -15.58 -8.93 25.41
CA VAL A 202 -15.40 -9.72 26.62
C VAL A 202 -16.24 -9.15 27.75
N GLN A 203 -16.78 -10.05 28.57
CA GLN A 203 -17.34 -9.70 29.88
C GLN A 203 -16.29 -9.97 30.95
N TRP A 204 -16.00 -8.97 31.77
CA TRP A 204 -15.03 -9.05 32.86
C TRP A 204 -15.71 -9.09 34.23
N ASP A 205 -15.29 -9.99 35.10
CA ASP A 205 -15.84 -10.14 36.46
C ASP A 205 -15.43 -9.03 37.44
N GLY A 206 -14.48 -8.17 37.05
CA GLY A 206 -13.85 -7.17 37.93
C GLY A 206 -12.60 -7.70 38.66
N GLY A 207 -12.20 -8.95 38.40
CA GLY A 207 -11.03 -9.63 38.93
C GLY A 207 -10.12 -10.12 37.81
N THR A 208 -9.93 -11.43 37.72
CA THR A 208 -9.05 -12.06 36.71
C THR A 208 -9.81 -13.01 35.79
N GLU A 209 -11.14 -12.94 35.75
CA GLU A 209 -11.94 -13.81 34.89
C GLU A 209 -12.57 -13.00 33.76
N ILE A 210 -12.33 -13.45 32.52
CA ILE A 210 -12.98 -12.89 31.33
C ILE A 210 -13.76 -13.97 30.61
N THR A 211 -14.92 -13.60 30.08
CA THR A 211 -15.73 -14.44 29.21
C THR A 211 -15.78 -13.80 27.84
N VAL A 212 -15.16 -14.46 26.86
CA VAL A 212 -15.09 -14.04 25.47
C VAL A 212 -16.34 -14.52 24.74
N GLU A 213 -16.96 -13.65 23.94
CA GLU A 213 -18.18 -14.03 23.22
C GLU A 213 -17.94 -14.33 21.75
N GLY A 214 -17.60 -13.29 20.99
CA GLY A 214 -17.36 -13.35 19.58
C GLY A 214 -16.64 -12.07 19.18
N GLY A 215 -16.24 -12.00 17.93
CA GLY A 215 -15.44 -10.89 17.46
C GLY A 215 -15.52 -10.67 15.97
N ILE A 216 -14.67 -9.76 15.51
CA ILE A 216 -14.42 -9.52 14.11
C ILE A 216 -12.92 -9.46 13.85
N ASN A 217 -12.52 -9.94 12.68
CA ASN A 217 -11.23 -9.62 12.10
C ASN A 217 -11.40 -8.42 11.17
N TRP A 218 -10.49 -7.45 11.29
CA TRP A 218 -10.42 -6.29 10.41
C TRP A 218 -8.98 -5.91 10.13
N GLY A 219 -8.72 -5.13 9.08
CA GLY A 219 -7.37 -4.75 8.77
C GLY A 219 -7.20 -4.06 7.43
N TRP A 220 -5.95 -3.82 7.07
CA TRP A 220 -5.58 -3.15 5.84
C TRP A 220 -4.18 -3.56 5.38
N GLU A 221 -3.93 -3.35 4.10
CA GLU A 221 -2.63 -3.46 3.48
C GLU A 221 -2.30 -2.15 2.75
N THR A 222 -1.06 -1.68 2.90
CA THR A 222 -0.56 -0.52 2.16
C THR A 222 0.66 -0.88 1.35
N LYS A 223 0.68 -0.42 0.10
CA LYS A 223 1.78 -0.60 -0.84
C LYS A 223 2.26 0.74 -1.37
N SER A 224 3.50 0.79 -1.86
CA SER A 224 3.99 1.93 -2.63
C SER A 224 3.25 2.00 -3.98
N ALA A 225 2.64 3.14 -4.28
CA ALA A 225 2.03 3.42 -5.58
C ALA A 225 3.06 3.92 -6.61
N THR A 226 4.29 4.23 -6.19
CA THR A 226 5.37 4.67 -7.07
C THR A 226 6.32 3.54 -7.46
N LYS A 227 6.11 2.33 -6.95
CA LYS A 227 6.92 1.15 -7.30
C LYS A 227 6.58 0.64 -8.69
N GLY A 228 7.59 0.38 -9.50
CA GLY A 228 7.41 -0.16 -10.84
C GLY A 228 8.70 -0.44 -11.59
N ASN A 229 8.55 -0.68 -12.89
CA ASN A 229 9.63 -0.90 -13.84
C ASN A 229 9.37 -0.13 -15.14
N SER A 230 10.40 -0.02 -15.98
CA SER A 230 10.32 0.59 -17.29
C SER A 230 10.72 -0.38 -18.39
N THR A 231 10.21 -0.13 -19.59
CA THR A 231 10.79 -0.64 -20.84
C THR A 231 10.92 0.51 -21.82
N ALA A 232 11.75 0.32 -22.85
CA ALA A 232 11.87 1.33 -23.89
C ALA A 232 12.06 0.73 -25.28
N SER A 233 11.60 1.47 -26.29
CA SER A 233 11.89 1.20 -27.69
C SER A 233 12.17 2.48 -28.47
N PHE A 234 13.03 2.39 -29.48
CA PHE A 234 13.31 3.51 -30.38
C PHE A 234 12.35 3.50 -31.57
N ILE A 235 11.70 4.63 -31.87
CA ILE A 235 10.72 4.77 -32.95
C ILE A 235 10.99 6.03 -33.78
N ASN A 236 10.33 6.16 -34.93
CA ASN A 236 10.33 7.37 -35.77
C ASN A 236 11.72 7.94 -36.09
N PRO A 237 12.71 7.13 -36.55
CA PRO A 237 14.00 7.68 -36.93
C PRO A 237 13.87 8.62 -38.12
N GLY A 238 14.69 9.66 -38.14
CA GLY A 238 14.77 10.63 -39.22
C GLY A 238 16.22 11.00 -39.55
N PRO A 239 16.49 11.46 -40.79
CA PRO A 239 15.60 11.46 -41.94
C PRO A 239 15.39 10.04 -42.50
N SER A 240 14.38 9.84 -43.37
CA SER A 240 14.15 8.56 -44.04
C SER A 240 15.26 8.13 -45.00
N SER A 241 16.19 9.04 -45.33
CA SER A 241 17.39 8.77 -46.11
C SER A 241 18.56 8.25 -45.28
N ALA A 242 18.45 8.25 -43.96
CA ALA A 242 19.47 7.68 -43.09
C ALA A 242 19.45 6.15 -43.15
N GLU A 243 20.60 5.53 -42.85
CA GLU A 243 20.72 4.09 -42.72
C GLU A 243 20.61 3.74 -41.24
N PHE A 244 19.65 2.90 -40.86
CA PHE A 244 19.43 2.55 -39.45
C PHE A 244 18.80 1.16 -39.27
N SER A 245 18.97 0.62 -38.07
CA SER A 245 18.33 -0.62 -37.62
C SER A 245 17.93 -0.53 -36.14
N GLY A 246 17.15 -1.50 -35.66
CA GLY A 246 16.73 -1.54 -34.25
C GLY A 246 15.48 -0.74 -33.90
N VAL A 247 14.76 -0.21 -34.90
CA VAL A 247 13.44 0.42 -34.70
C VAL A 247 12.48 -0.57 -34.04
N GLY A 248 11.79 -0.13 -32.98
CA GLY A 248 10.91 -0.97 -32.15
C GLY A 248 11.65 -1.78 -31.08
N THR A 249 12.97 -1.60 -30.92
CA THR A 249 13.77 -2.30 -29.90
C THR A 249 14.45 -1.33 -28.94
N SER A 250 15.03 -1.84 -27.85
CA SER A 250 15.77 -1.03 -26.87
C SER A 250 17.17 -0.62 -27.32
N THR A 251 17.57 -0.95 -28.55
CA THR A 251 18.84 -0.56 -29.17
C THR A 251 18.55 0.04 -30.54
N PHE A 252 19.24 1.12 -30.88
CA PHE A 252 19.09 1.80 -32.16
C PHE A 252 20.47 2.08 -32.75
N ASP A 253 20.72 1.55 -33.94
CA ASP A 253 21.97 1.72 -34.66
C ASP A 253 21.75 2.58 -35.90
N TRP A 254 22.70 3.47 -36.22
CA TRP A 254 22.65 4.26 -37.44
C TRP A 254 24.01 4.48 -38.10
N GLY A 255 23.95 4.75 -39.41
CA GLY A 255 25.08 5.03 -40.28
C GLY A 255 25.81 3.78 -40.79
N LEU A 256 26.37 3.89 -41.99
CA LEU A 256 27.20 2.83 -42.60
C LEU A 256 28.64 2.91 -42.11
N GLY A 257 29.28 1.75 -41.90
CA GLY A 257 30.65 1.66 -41.40
C GLY A 257 30.66 1.07 -40.00
N GLN A 258 31.29 1.76 -39.04
CA GLN A 258 31.11 1.46 -37.63
C GLN A 258 29.92 2.28 -37.13
N SER A 259 28.74 1.66 -37.08
CA SER A 259 27.50 2.35 -36.72
C SER A 259 27.59 3.00 -35.35
N SER A 260 27.00 4.19 -35.23
CA SER A 260 26.71 4.81 -33.94
C SER A 260 25.49 4.13 -33.33
N GLN A 261 25.41 4.08 -32.00
CA GLN A 261 24.39 3.31 -31.31
C GLN A 261 23.87 4.03 -30.07
N LEU A 262 22.56 3.89 -29.84
CA LEU A 262 21.90 4.17 -28.56
C LEU A 262 21.36 2.86 -27.98
N SER A 263 21.55 2.64 -26.68
CA SER A 263 20.95 1.51 -25.98
C SER A 263 20.31 1.95 -24.67
N PHE A 264 19.11 1.45 -24.39
CA PHE A 264 18.42 1.69 -23.12
C PHE A 264 18.41 0.42 -22.26
N THR A 265 18.92 0.56 -21.03
CA THR A 265 18.86 -0.49 -20.00
C THR A 265 17.86 -0.06 -18.92
N PRO A 266 16.72 -0.75 -18.74
CA PRO A 266 15.72 -0.37 -17.75
C PRO A 266 16.22 -0.58 -16.31
N LYS A 267 15.66 0.20 -15.38
CA LYS A 267 15.93 0.09 -13.95
C LYS A 267 14.61 0.12 -13.16
N PRO A 268 14.37 -0.84 -12.25
CA PRO A 268 13.25 -0.77 -11.32
C PRO A 268 13.32 0.52 -10.48
N PHE A 269 12.16 1.08 -10.18
CA PHE A 269 12.04 2.32 -9.42
C PHE A 269 11.02 2.19 -8.29
N ASN A 270 11.27 2.91 -7.19
CA ASN A 270 10.36 3.06 -6.06
C ASN A 270 10.70 4.35 -5.29
N PRO A 271 10.57 5.52 -5.93
CA PRO A 271 10.95 6.80 -5.35
C PRO A 271 10.01 7.19 -4.21
N LYS A 272 10.54 7.97 -3.26
CA LYS A 272 9.71 8.74 -2.33
C LYS A 272 8.95 9.84 -3.10
N PRO A 273 7.83 10.33 -2.56
CA PRO A 273 7.20 11.51 -3.14
C PRO A 273 8.18 12.67 -3.23
N ASN A 274 8.16 13.37 -4.37
CA ASN A 274 9.06 14.47 -4.74
C ASN A 274 10.55 14.10 -4.88
N GLU A 275 10.91 12.82 -4.92
CA GLU A 275 12.29 12.38 -5.18
C GLU A 275 12.57 12.29 -6.68
N VAL A 276 13.72 12.80 -7.11
CA VAL A 276 14.23 12.57 -8.48
C VAL A 276 14.76 11.14 -8.55
N PHE A 277 14.32 10.38 -9.56
CA PHE A 277 14.72 8.98 -9.74
C PHE A 277 15.08 8.67 -11.18
N ALA A 278 15.82 7.59 -11.37
CA ALA A 278 16.17 7.05 -12.68
C ALA A 278 15.27 5.86 -13.01
N ILE A 279 14.69 5.89 -14.19
CA ILE A 279 13.91 4.77 -14.77
C ILE A 279 14.78 3.82 -15.59
N GLY A 280 16.03 4.19 -15.88
CA GLY A 280 16.96 3.40 -16.68
C GLY A 280 18.23 4.16 -16.99
N THR A 281 19.06 3.57 -17.84
CA THR A 281 20.31 4.14 -18.36
C THR A 281 20.20 4.21 -19.88
N LEU A 282 20.57 5.35 -20.46
CA LEU A 282 20.71 5.52 -21.91
C LEU A 282 22.21 5.64 -22.22
N ASP A 283 22.75 4.65 -22.91
CA ASP A 283 24.15 4.63 -23.33
C ASP A 283 24.25 5.08 -24.79
N PHE A 284 25.29 5.87 -25.08
CA PHE A 284 25.61 6.33 -26.42
C PHE A 284 27.00 5.85 -26.82
N PHE A 285 27.06 5.13 -27.94
CA PHE A 285 28.30 4.74 -28.59
C PHE A 285 28.48 5.57 -29.88
N ASN A 286 29.56 6.33 -29.93
CA ASN A 286 29.92 7.14 -31.10
C ASN A 286 30.76 6.31 -32.08
N GLY A 287 30.15 5.95 -33.22
CA GLY A 287 30.78 5.19 -34.29
C GLY A 287 31.39 6.07 -35.38
N SER A 288 32.23 5.48 -36.24
CA SER A 288 32.74 6.14 -37.45
C SER A 288 31.88 5.77 -38.64
N ILE A 289 30.95 6.67 -39.00
CA ILE A 289 29.96 6.45 -40.06
C ILE A 289 30.29 7.20 -41.37
N ALA A 290 29.76 6.71 -42.49
CA ALA A 290 29.87 7.36 -43.78
C ALA A 290 29.01 8.64 -43.84
N SER A 291 29.56 9.69 -44.46
CA SER A 291 28.86 10.98 -44.63
C SER A 291 27.52 10.79 -45.37
N GLY A 292 26.47 11.45 -44.86
CA GLY A 292 25.12 11.39 -45.43
C GLY A 292 24.28 10.17 -45.02
N THR A 293 24.84 9.23 -44.26
CA THR A 293 24.12 8.02 -43.80
C THR A 293 23.59 8.12 -42.38
N GLY A 294 23.97 9.17 -41.64
CA GLY A 294 23.60 9.32 -40.23
C GLY A 294 22.14 9.75 -40.01
N ALA A 295 21.53 9.24 -38.94
CA ALA A 295 20.24 9.72 -38.46
C ALA A 295 20.43 11.08 -37.76
N SER A 296 19.46 11.98 -37.91
CA SER A 296 19.39 13.28 -37.23
C SER A 296 18.41 13.28 -36.05
N SER A 297 17.51 12.30 -35.98
CA SER A 297 16.53 12.19 -34.90
C SER A 297 16.06 10.76 -34.71
N VAL A 298 15.59 10.46 -33.50
CA VAL A 298 14.84 9.25 -33.16
C VAL A 298 14.01 9.56 -31.91
N ASP A 299 12.87 8.90 -31.75
CA ASP A 299 12.08 9.00 -30.52
C ASP A 299 12.37 7.81 -29.61
N LEU A 300 12.48 8.04 -28.30
CA LEU A 300 12.50 7.02 -27.27
C LEU A 300 11.09 6.89 -26.68
N LEU A 301 10.44 5.76 -26.96
CA LEU A 301 9.15 5.40 -26.39
C LEU A 301 9.38 4.63 -25.09
N LEU A 302 9.00 5.22 -23.97
CA LEU A 302 9.14 4.65 -22.62
C LEU A 302 7.80 4.16 -22.13
N ASP A 303 7.73 2.88 -21.73
CA ASP A 303 6.57 2.32 -21.05
C ASP A 303 6.89 2.24 -19.55
N LEU A 304 6.06 2.91 -18.74
CA LEU A 304 6.15 2.85 -17.29
C LEU A 304 5.05 1.93 -16.76
N ALA A 305 5.45 0.84 -16.12
CA ALA A 305 4.55 -0.13 -15.50
C ALA A 305 4.68 -0.03 -13.97
N PHE A 306 3.60 0.38 -13.31
CA PHE A 306 3.49 0.46 -11.85
C PHE A 306 2.89 -0.83 -11.31
N ASP A 307 3.50 -1.38 -10.26
CA ASP A 307 3.14 -2.68 -9.71
C ASP A 307 1.77 -2.66 -9.00
N ASN A 308 1.50 -1.59 -8.24
CA ASN A 308 0.38 -1.54 -7.29
C ASN A 308 -0.75 -0.58 -7.70
N VAL A 309 -0.57 0.14 -8.81
CA VAL A 309 -1.55 1.07 -9.38
C VAL A 309 -1.50 0.96 -10.91
N THR A 310 -1.82 -0.21 -11.43
CA THR A 310 -1.68 -0.54 -12.86
C THR A 310 -2.53 0.34 -13.77
N GLU A 311 -3.59 0.95 -13.25
CA GLU A 311 -4.38 1.98 -13.93
C GLU A 311 -3.58 3.25 -14.27
N ASN A 312 -2.43 3.47 -13.60
CA ASN A 312 -1.51 4.57 -13.84
C ASN A 312 -0.35 4.20 -14.79
N ASN A 313 -0.36 2.99 -15.35
CA ASN A 313 0.57 2.62 -16.41
C ASN A 313 0.45 3.60 -17.57
N ARG A 314 1.59 4.06 -18.08
CA ARG A 314 1.61 5.13 -19.07
C ARG A 314 2.82 5.02 -19.97
N GLN A 315 2.63 5.53 -21.18
CA GLN A 315 3.66 5.62 -22.19
C GLN A 315 4.09 7.08 -22.33
N ILE A 316 5.40 7.30 -22.45
CA ILE A 316 6.00 8.63 -22.63
C ILE A 316 6.90 8.56 -23.86
N THR A 317 6.70 9.46 -24.81
CA THR A 317 7.58 9.60 -25.97
C THR A 317 8.53 10.78 -25.75
N ALA A 318 9.83 10.53 -25.86
CA ALA A 318 10.87 11.54 -25.75
C ALA A 318 11.64 11.65 -27.07
N GLY A 319 11.60 12.81 -27.72
CA GLY A 319 12.37 13.04 -28.94
C GLY A 319 13.85 13.26 -28.64
N LEU A 320 14.71 12.60 -29.41
CA LEU A 320 16.16 12.75 -29.38
C LEU A 320 16.64 13.40 -30.68
N SER A 321 17.49 14.40 -30.55
CA SER A 321 18.25 14.98 -31.66
C SER A 321 19.64 14.36 -31.69
N LEU A 322 20.07 13.95 -32.88
CA LEU A 322 21.35 13.29 -33.14
C LEU A 322 22.17 14.19 -34.06
N ILE A 323 23.32 14.68 -33.57
CA ILE A 323 24.21 15.55 -34.33
C ILE A 323 25.48 14.76 -34.63
N ASN A 324 25.59 14.28 -35.87
CA ASN A 324 26.79 13.62 -36.38
C ASN A 324 27.76 14.68 -36.93
N ARG A 325 29.00 14.71 -36.44
CA ARG A 325 30.01 15.68 -36.87
C ARG A 325 31.07 15.03 -37.77
N PRO A 326 31.59 15.75 -38.77
CA PRO A 326 32.76 15.29 -39.52
C PRO A 326 33.96 15.08 -38.58
N ASN A 327 34.60 13.93 -38.68
CA ASN A 327 35.84 13.66 -37.96
C ASN A 327 36.97 14.55 -38.49
N THR A 328 37.65 15.26 -37.58
CA THR A 328 38.80 16.13 -37.86
C THR A 328 39.96 15.79 -36.94
N SER A 329 41.05 16.57 -36.98
CA SER A 329 42.15 16.45 -36.02
C SER A 329 41.79 16.96 -34.61
N ASP A 330 40.69 17.72 -34.46
CA ASP A 330 40.22 18.18 -33.16
C ASP A 330 39.18 17.19 -32.59
N PRO A 331 39.50 16.48 -31.48
CA PRO A 331 38.59 15.49 -30.92
C PRO A 331 37.29 16.09 -30.35
N PHE A 332 37.29 17.34 -29.89
CA PHE A 332 36.07 17.99 -29.39
C PHE A 332 35.17 18.46 -30.53
N ALA A 333 35.76 18.97 -31.61
CA ALA A 333 35.02 19.32 -32.82
C ALA A 333 34.41 18.08 -33.50
N SER A 334 35.04 16.91 -33.33
CA SER A 334 34.60 15.62 -33.88
C SER A 334 33.58 14.90 -32.99
N ALA A 335 33.27 15.42 -31.80
CA ALA A 335 32.35 14.76 -30.88
C ALA A 335 30.89 14.90 -31.35
N ASP A 336 30.24 13.74 -31.52
CA ASP A 336 28.81 13.66 -31.77
C ASP A 336 28.00 14.03 -30.52
N VAL A 337 26.77 14.50 -30.73
CA VAL A 337 25.90 14.97 -29.65
C VAL A 337 24.55 14.30 -29.74
N VAL A 338 24.08 13.82 -28.58
CA VAL A 338 22.71 13.34 -28.35
C VAL A 338 22.05 14.27 -27.35
N SER A 339 20.87 14.79 -27.69
CA SER A 339 20.12 15.67 -26.80
C SER A 339 18.63 15.38 -26.83
N PHE A 340 17.99 15.36 -25.66
CA PHE A 340 16.53 15.37 -25.57
C PHE A 340 15.99 16.73 -26.01
N ASN A 341 15.01 16.73 -26.92
CA ASN A 341 14.33 17.94 -27.37
C ASN A 341 12.87 18.03 -26.91
N SER A 342 12.34 16.96 -26.31
CA SER A 342 10.99 16.86 -25.76
C SER A 342 10.90 15.75 -24.70
N GLY A 343 9.74 15.60 -24.05
CA GLY A 343 9.49 14.53 -23.08
C GLY A 343 9.74 14.87 -21.61
N GLY A 344 10.28 16.06 -21.30
CA GLY A 344 10.42 16.55 -19.91
C GLY A 344 11.48 15.82 -19.07
N PHE A 345 12.40 15.09 -19.69
CA PHE A 345 13.48 14.39 -19.02
C PHE A 345 14.70 15.30 -18.82
N ASN A 346 15.34 15.17 -17.66
CA ASN A 346 16.68 15.70 -17.41
C ASN A 346 17.67 14.53 -17.46
N CYS A 347 18.75 14.67 -18.25
CA CYS A 347 19.83 13.70 -18.27
C CYS A 347 20.90 14.12 -17.25
N PHE A 348 21.25 13.23 -16.32
CA PHE A 348 22.41 13.40 -15.46
C PHE A 348 23.58 12.65 -16.11
N ILE A 349 24.49 13.39 -16.74
CA ILE A 349 25.72 12.82 -17.28
C ILE A 349 26.56 12.35 -16.10
N LYS A 350 26.74 11.04 -15.97
CA LYS A 350 27.71 10.48 -15.05
C LYS A 350 29.08 10.54 -15.73
N PRO A 351 30.07 11.29 -15.19
CA PRO A 351 31.44 11.19 -15.69
C PRO A 351 31.91 9.75 -15.51
N ILE A 352 32.49 9.17 -16.56
CA ILE A 352 33.19 7.88 -16.49
C ILE A 352 34.51 8.07 -15.75
#